data_AF-A0A0F8XZC9-F1
#
_entry.id   AF-A0A0F8XZC9-F1
#
_cell.length_a   1.000
_cell.length_b   1.000
_cell.length_c   1.000
_cell.angle_alpha   90.00
_cell.angle_beta   90.00
_cell.angle_gamma   90.00
#
_symmetry.space_group_name_H-M   'P 1'
#
loop_
_entity.id
_entity.type
_entity.pdbx_description
1 polymer ?
#
loop_
_entity_poly.entity_id
_entity_poly.type
_entity_poly.pdbx_seq_one_letter_code
_entity_poly.pdbx_strand_id
1 'polypeptide(L)' 'GTNQVPTIAGATVRRLTPLECERLQGFPDNWTNTPGNSDTQRYRQLGNAVAVPVAQWVLNNIMVAT' A
#
# COMPACT_ATOMS: atom_id res chain seq x y z
N GLY A 1 -7.74 5.78 16.63
CA GLY A 1 -8.54 4.81 15.86
C GLY A 1 -7.77 4.40 14.64
N THR A 2 -7.54 3.10 14.42
CA THR A 2 -6.86 2.59 13.23
C THR A 2 -7.92 2.19 12.20
N ASN A 3 -8.03 2.96 11.12
CA ASN A 3 -8.90 2.61 10.00
C ASN A 3 -8.19 1.48 9.22
N GLN A 4 -8.46 0.24 9.61
CA GLN A 4 -7.85 -0.96 9.04
C GLN A 4 -8.68 -1.44 7.84
N VAL A 5 -8.03 -1.81 6.75
CA VAL A 5 -8.70 -2.30 5.54
C VAL A 5 -9.15 -3.75 5.76
N PRO A 6 -10.46 -4.05 5.74
CA PRO A 6 -10.96 -5.40 5.91
C PRO A 6 -10.77 -6.23 4.63
N THR A 7 -10.51 -7.53 4.76
CA THR A 7 -10.48 -8.48 3.64
C THR A 7 -11.21 -9.78 3.98
N ILE A 8 -11.82 -10.38 2.97
CA ILE A 8 -12.63 -11.58 3.10
C ILE A 8 -11.74 -12.81 2.91
N ALA A 9 -11.59 -13.63 3.94
CA ALA A 9 -10.96 -14.95 3.85
C ALA A 9 -12.05 -16.01 4.07
N GLY A 10 -12.67 -16.47 2.98
CA GLY A 10 -13.84 -17.35 3.04
C GLY A 10 -15.10 -16.61 3.53
N ALA A 11 -15.72 -17.07 4.62
CA ALA A 11 -16.86 -16.40 5.27
C ALA A 11 -16.44 -15.44 6.41
N THR A 12 -15.14 -15.28 6.66
CA THR A 12 -14.62 -14.52 7.80
C THR A 12 -13.87 -13.27 7.33
N VAL A 13 -14.24 -12.11 7.88
CA VAL A 13 -13.52 -10.85 7.64
C VAL A 13 -12.27 -10.83 8.52
N ARG A 14 -11.09 -10.77 7.90
CA ARG A 14 -9.80 -10.59 8.59
C ARG A 14 -9.14 -9.27 8.21
N ARG A 15 -8.19 -8.85 9.03
CA ARG A 15 -7.36 -7.66 8.77
C ARG A 15 -6.32 -7.99 7.70
N LEU A 16 -6.16 -7.08 6.72
CA LEU A 16 -4.99 -7.12 5.83
C LEU A 16 -3.74 -6.80 6.62
N THR A 17 -2.66 -7.52 6.36
CA THR A 17 -1.33 -7.22 6.89
C THR A 17 -0.70 -6.06 6.10
N PRO A 18 0.31 -5.36 6.66
CA PRO A 18 0.99 -4.30 5.94
C PRO A 18 1.63 -4.80 4.63
N LEU A 19 2.11 -6.04 4.61
CA LEU A 19 2.68 -6.68 3.42
C LEU A 19 1.64 -6.87 2.30
N GLU A 20 0.42 -7.25 2.65
CA GLU A 20 -0.65 -7.37 1.66
C GLU A 20 -1.05 -5.99 1.11
N CYS A 21 -1.08 -4.97 1.96
CA CYS A 21 -1.32 -3.59 1.53
C CYS A 21 -0.19 -3.03 0.63
N GLU A 22 1.06 -3.42 0.85
CA GLU A 22 2.20 -3.09 -0.03
C GLU A 22 1.96 -3.67 -1.43
N ARG A 23 1.65 -4.97 -1.51
CA ARG A 23 1.37 -5.67 -2.78
C ARG A 23 0.16 -5.11 -3.51
N LEU A 24 -0.92 -4.81 -2.78
CA LEU A 24 -2.13 -4.22 -3.36
C LEU A 24 -1.85 -2.85 -4.00
N GLN A 25 -0.93 -2.07 -3.44
CA GLN A 25 -0.52 -0.80 -4.01
C GLN A 25 0.56 -0.90 -5.08
N GLY A 26 1.15 -2.09 -5.28
CA GLY A 26 2.25 -2.31 -6.22
C GLY A 26 3.63 -1.93 -5.67
N PHE A 27 3.76 -1.77 -4.34
CA PHE A 27 5.07 -1.62 -3.70
C PHE A 27 5.80 -2.97 -3.63
N PRO A 28 7.15 -2.96 -3.64
CA PRO A 28 7.93 -4.16 -3.33
C PRO A 28 7.60 -4.71 -1.94
N ASP A 29 7.79 -6.02 -1.76
CA ASP A 29 7.64 -6.66 -0.45
C ASP A 29 8.54 -6.00 0.60
N ASN A 30 7.99 -5.70 1.77
CA ASN A 30 8.67 -5.04 2.89
C ASN A 30 9.12 -3.60 2.61
N TRP A 31 8.55 -2.92 1.61
CA TRP A 31 8.87 -1.53 1.29
C TRP A 31 8.74 -0.56 2.47
N THR A 32 7.74 -0.78 3.34
CA THR A 32 7.51 0.07 4.52
C THR A 32 8.12 -0.50 5.80
N ASN A 33 8.78 -1.66 5.72
CA ASN A 33 9.40 -2.35 6.85
C ASN A 33 10.79 -1.78 7.15
N THR A 34 10.83 -0.53 7.62
CA THR A 34 12.06 0.14 8.04
C THR A 34 12.32 -0.02 9.54
N PRO A 35 13.59 0.00 10.00
CA PRO A 35 13.91 -0.10 11.42
C PRO A 35 13.21 1.00 12.23
N GLY A 36 12.42 0.61 13.23
CA GLY A 36 11.66 1.53 14.09
C GLY A 36 10.24 1.86 13.61
N ASN A 37 9.81 1.35 12.45
CA ASN A 37 8.43 1.53 11.99
C ASN A 37 7.48 0.52 12.66
N SER A 38 6.51 1.02 13.41
CA SER A 38 5.40 0.22 13.93
C SER A 38 4.40 -0.14 12.82
N ASP A 39 3.68 -1.24 12.97
CA ASP A 39 2.60 -1.61 12.04
C ASP A 39 1.60 -0.48 11.82
N THR A 40 1.29 0.31 12.87
CA THR A 40 0.41 1.48 12.75
C THR A 40 0.99 2.56 11.83
N GLN A 41 2.29 2.83 11.91
CA GLN A 41 2.95 3.76 10.99
C GLN A 41 3.00 3.22 9.58
N ARG A 42 3.21 1.91 9.40
CA ARG A 42 3.18 1.24 8.09
C ARG A 42 1.81 1.38 7.44
N TYR A 43 0.73 1.12 8.17
CA TYR A 43 -0.63 1.34 7.67
C TYR A 43 -0.89 2.81 7.29
N ARG A 44 -0.38 3.78 8.06
CA ARG A 44 -0.53 5.20 7.72
C ARG A 44 0.24 5.58 6.45
N GLN A 45 1.48 5.10 6.31
CA GLN A 45 2.28 5.34 5.11
C GLN A 45 1.61 4.74 3.88
N LEU A 46 1.12 3.50 3.99
CA LEU A 46 0.39 2.84 2.92
C LEU A 46 -0.95 3.54 2.63
N GLY A 47 -1.72 3.94 3.63
CA GLY A 47 -3.00 4.62 3.41
C GLY A 47 -2.86 6.01 2.78
N ASN A 48 -1.73 6.70 2.98
CA ASN A 48 -1.44 8.00 2.38
C ASN A 48 -0.67 7.90 1.06
N ALA A 49 -0.21 6.71 0.68
CA ALA A 49 0.53 6.50 -0.55
C ALA A 49 -0.41 6.47 -1.77
N VAL A 50 0.17 6.74 -2.95
CA VAL A 50 -0.51 6.56 -4.23
C VAL A 50 -0.14 5.19 -4.77
N ALA A 51 -1.10 4.47 -5.34
CA ALA A 51 -0.85 3.20 -6.00
C ALA A 51 0.21 3.36 -7.11
N VAL A 52 1.28 2.58 -7.00
CA VAL A 52 2.43 2.55 -7.93
C VAL A 52 2.02 2.49 -9.41
N PRO A 53 1.09 1.62 -9.84
CA PRO A 53 0.73 1.55 -11.26
C PRO A 53 0.11 2.84 -11.80
N VAL A 54 -0.62 3.60 -10.96
CA VAL A 54 -1.25 4.87 -11.37
C VAL A 54 -0.20 5.96 -11.48
N ALA A 55 0.71 6.06 -10.51
CA ALA A 55 1.81 7.02 -10.56
C ALA A 55 2.71 6.80 -11.78
N GLN A 56 3.03 5.53 -12.09
CA GLN A 56 3.81 5.17 -13.28
C GLN A 56 3.10 5.58 -14.58
N TRP A 57 1.79 5.36 -14.68
CA TRP A 57 1.01 5.78 -15.85
C TRP A 57 1.05 7.30 -16.04
N VAL A 58 0.82 8.10 -15.00
CA VAL A 58 0.84 9.57 -15.09
C VAL A 58 2.22 10.06 -15.54
N LEU A 59 3.28 9.57 -14.91
CA LEU A 59 4.65 9.98 -15.24
C LEU A 59 5.01 9.64 -16.69
N ASN A 60 4.64 8.45 -17.18
CA ASN A 60 4.88 8.06 -18.57
C ASN A 60 4.20 9.01 -19.56
N ASN A 61 2.97 9.44 -19.29
CA ASN A 61 2.27 10.38 -20.18
C ASN A 61 2.91 11.77 -20.19
N ILE A 62 3.43 12.24 -19.04
CA ILE A 62 4.13 13.52 -18.96
C ILE A 62 5.47 13.45 -19.71
N MET A 63 6.23 12.37 -19.52
CA MET A 63 7.53 12.18 -20.17
C MET A 63 7.42 12.03 -21.70
N VAL A 64 6.35 11.39 -22.19
CA VAL A 64 6.12 11.23 -23.64
C VAL A 64 5.58 12.50 -24.30
N ALA A 65 4.95 13.39 -23.52
CA ALA A 65 4.47 14.69 -24.02
C ALA A 65 5.56 15.77 -24.13
N THR A 66 6.81 15.44 -23.76
CA THR A 66 7.98 16.32 -23.83
C THR A 66 8.91 15.89 -24.97
#